data_AF-A0A935PSR3-F1
#
_entry.id   AF-A0A935PSR3-F1
#
_cell.length_a   1.000
_cell.length_b   1.000
_cell.length_c   1.000
_cell.angle_alpha   90.00
_cell.angle_beta   90.00
_cell.angle_gamma   90.00
#
_symmetry.space_group_name_H-M   'P 1'
#
loop_
_entity.id
_entity.type
_entity.pdbx_description
1 polymer ?
#
loop_
_entity_poly.entity_id
_entity_poly.type
_entity_poly.pdbx_seq_one_letter_code
_entity_poly.pdbx_strand_id
1 'polypeptide(L)'
;MPDPFVPGERLYRTGDLARRRASGELEYLGRIDLQVKIRGFRIELGEIEAVLGRCESVRQSVVVVREDTPGDRRLVAYLVAAGKTDLPAIRARLAEALPAYMVPSAFVPLDALPLTANGKVDGAALPAPQGALAGGERRGALPATDTERMLAGIWAEVLGAEGIGRDDDFFELGGHSLLLVKVHSALRTRLGHDLPMAELFRHTTVAAQAAYLDQPREELTL
;
A
#
# COMPACT_ATOMS: atom_id res chain seq x y z
N MET A 1 20.08 -5.40 22.19
CA MET A 1 20.45 -6.81 21.96
C MET A 1 21.65 -7.14 22.83
N PRO A 2 21.91 -8.41 23.18
CA PRO A 2 23.13 -8.79 23.90
C PRO A 2 24.36 -8.34 23.11
N ASP A 3 25.36 -7.77 23.77
CA ASP A 3 26.62 -7.38 23.13
C ASP A 3 27.51 -8.62 22.93
N PRO A 4 27.86 -9.00 21.68
CA PRO A 4 28.72 -10.16 21.42
C PRO A 4 30.20 -9.91 21.70
N PHE A 5 30.61 -8.66 21.91
CA PHE A 5 32.00 -8.27 22.16
C PHE A 5 32.29 -8.03 23.64
N VAL A 6 31.26 -7.67 24.42
CA VAL A 6 31.37 -7.46 25.87
C VAL A 6 30.32 -8.30 26.60
N PRO A 7 30.72 -9.44 27.20
CA PRO A 7 29.79 -10.32 27.91
C PRO A 7 29.04 -9.60 29.04
N GLY A 8 27.72 -9.77 29.09
CA GLY A 8 26.85 -9.16 30.10
C GLY A 8 26.33 -7.76 29.73
N GLU A 9 26.86 -7.14 28.67
CA GLU A 9 26.43 -5.81 28.21
C GLU A 9 25.36 -5.87 27.12
N ARG A 10 24.78 -4.69 26.83
CA ARG A 10 23.76 -4.51 25.80
C ARG A 10 24.26 -3.60 24.68
N LEU A 11 24.07 -4.04 23.44
CA LEU A 11 24.31 -3.25 22.24
C LEU A 11 22.99 -2.68 21.69
N TYR A 12 23.01 -1.41 21.25
CA TYR A 12 21.88 -0.73 20.63
C TYR A 12 22.04 -0.70 19.11
N ARG A 13 21.07 -1.28 18.37
CA ARG A 13 21.06 -1.24 16.91
C ARG A 13 20.39 0.06 16.47
N THR A 14 21.18 1.04 16.04
CA THR A 14 20.70 2.38 15.64
C THR A 14 19.89 2.36 14.34
N GLY A 15 20.17 1.38 13.47
CA GLY A 15 19.67 1.36 12.10
C GLY A 15 20.53 2.19 11.14
N ASP A 16 21.56 2.89 11.61
CA ASP A 16 22.44 3.69 10.76
C ASP A 16 23.54 2.82 10.14
N LEU A 17 23.74 2.96 8.83
CA LEU A 17 24.91 2.43 8.12
C LEU A 17 26.02 3.46 8.18
N ALA A 18 27.18 3.06 8.66
CA ALA A 18 28.39 3.87 8.67
C ALA A 18 29.60 3.02 8.26
N ARG A 19 30.66 3.68 7.77
CA ARG A 19 31.98 3.05 7.64
C ARG A 19 33.01 3.83 8.46
N ARG A 20 34.03 3.12 8.95
CA ARG A 20 35.18 3.76 9.57
C ARG A 20 36.21 4.13 8.50
N ARG A 21 36.63 5.40 8.44
CA ARG A 21 37.70 5.87 7.56
C ARG A 21 39.08 5.48 8.10
N ALA A 22 40.10 5.51 7.24
CA ALA A 22 41.49 5.26 7.64
C ALA A 22 41.98 6.24 8.72
N SER A 23 41.41 7.45 8.78
CA SER A 23 41.64 8.44 9.85
C SER A 23 41.03 8.07 11.20
N GLY A 24 40.24 7.01 11.29
CA GLY A 24 39.56 6.56 12.50
C GLY A 24 38.15 7.12 12.70
N GLU A 25 37.76 8.16 11.96
CA GLU A 25 36.43 8.78 11.99
C GLU A 25 35.35 7.85 11.42
N LEU A 26 34.12 7.99 11.90
CA LEU A 26 32.95 7.32 11.36
C LEU A 26 32.27 8.21 10.31
N GLU A 27 32.16 7.71 9.09
CA GLU A 27 31.41 8.32 8.01
C GLU A 27 30.02 7.71 7.94
N TYR A 28 29.00 8.54 8.10
CA TYR A 28 27.60 8.16 7.97
C TYR A 28 27.25 7.93 6.49
N LEU A 29 26.65 6.77 6.18
CA LEU A 29 26.31 6.31 4.82
C LEU A 29 24.80 6.18 4.57
N GLY A 30 23.96 6.48 5.57
CA GLY A 30 22.50 6.40 5.49
C GLY A 30 21.91 5.45 6.53
N ARG A 31 20.63 5.10 6.38
CA ARG A 31 19.97 4.10 7.22
C ARG A 31 19.93 2.73 6.51
N ILE A 32 20.07 1.68 7.30
CA ILE A 32 19.88 0.27 6.94
C ILE A 32 18.39 -0.04 6.89
N ASP A 33 17.59 0.58 7.77
CA ASP A 33 16.14 0.51 7.75
C ASP A 33 15.57 1.65 6.89
N LEU A 34 14.75 1.26 5.90
CA LEU A 34 14.10 2.14 4.94
C LEU A 34 12.89 2.85 5.59
N GLN A 35 13.10 3.46 6.75
CA GLN A 35 12.04 4.07 7.52
C GLN A 35 11.59 5.39 6.89
N VAL A 36 10.28 5.56 6.74
CA VAL A 36 9.67 6.73 6.09
C VAL A 36 8.55 7.32 6.93
N LYS A 37 8.28 8.62 6.73
CA LYS A 37 7.14 9.31 7.32
C LYS A 37 6.14 9.67 6.24
N ILE A 38 4.94 9.09 6.30
CA ILE A 38 3.85 9.38 5.37
C ILE A 38 2.66 9.83 6.21
N ARG A 39 2.22 11.09 6.01
CA ARG A 39 0.99 11.63 6.60
C ARG A 39 0.90 11.43 8.13
N GLY A 40 2.02 11.64 8.83
CA GLY A 40 2.11 11.50 10.28
C GLY A 40 2.43 10.08 10.79
N PHE A 41 2.31 9.06 9.93
CA PHE A 41 2.69 7.69 10.27
C PHE A 41 4.17 7.44 10.02
N ARG A 42 4.81 6.78 10.99
CA ARG A 42 6.17 6.26 10.88
C ARG A 42 6.05 4.82 10.39
N ILE A 43 6.56 4.56 9.18
CA ILE A 43 6.37 3.29 8.48
C ILE A 43 7.73 2.66 8.23
N GLU A 44 7.86 1.37 8.56
CA GLU A 44 9.02 0.55 8.25
C GLU A 44 8.76 -0.21 6.95
N LEU A 45 9.39 0.20 5.85
CA LEU A 45 9.14 -0.44 4.55
C LEU A 45 9.53 -1.93 4.55
N GLY A 46 10.55 -2.29 5.32
CA GLY A 46 10.98 -3.68 5.50
C GLY A 46 9.92 -4.58 6.16
N GLU A 47 9.00 -4.03 6.95
CA GLU A 47 7.89 -4.80 7.53
C GLU A 47 6.89 -5.21 6.43
N ILE A 48 6.59 -4.30 5.53
CA ILE A 48 5.72 -4.54 4.37
C ILE A 48 6.37 -5.57 3.44
N GLU A 49 7.67 -5.39 3.14
CA GLU A 49 8.46 -6.33 2.34
C GLU A 49 8.53 -7.73 2.97
N ALA A 50 8.62 -7.82 4.30
CA ALA A 50 8.62 -9.10 5.00
C ALA A 50 7.29 -9.85 4.87
N VAL A 51 6.16 -9.14 4.86
CA VAL A 51 4.84 -9.75 4.59
C VAL A 51 4.72 -10.17 3.12
N LEU A 52 5.17 -9.32 2.19
CA LEU A 52 5.19 -9.64 0.75
C LEU A 52 6.03 -10.88 0.45
N GLY A 53 7.19 -11.02 1.09
CA GLY A 53 8.07 -12.20 0.94
C GLY A 53 7.49 -13.51 1.45
N ARG A 54 6.35 -13.48 2.17
CA ARG A 54 5.60 -14.69 2.58
C ARG A 54 4.50 -15.08 1.58
N CYS A 55 4.28 -14.28 0.54
CA CYS A 55 3.34 -14.62 -0.53
C CYS A 55 4.05 -15.50 -1.56
N GLU A 56 3.59 -16.74 -1.75
CA GLU A 56 4.24 -17.72 -2.65
C GLU A 56 4.35 -17.23 -4.10
N SER A 57 3.45 -16.35 -4.55
CA SER A 57 3.46 -15.76 -5.88
C SER A 57 4.50 -14.64 -6.07
N VAL A 58 5.17 -14.18 -5.00
CA VAL A 58 6.15 -13.09 -5.01
C VAL A 58 7.55 -13.64 -4.83
N ARG A 59 8.39 -13.51 -5.87
CA ARG A 59 9.80 -13.93 -5.85
C ARG A 59 10.71 -12.88 -5.22
N GLN A 60 10.50 -11.62 -5.59
CA GLN A 60 11.20 -10.47 -5.01
C GLN A 60 10.23 -9.30 -4.88
N SER A 61 10.45 -8.45 -3.90
CA SER A 61 9.69 -7.21 -3.74
C SER A 61 10.57 -6.10 -3.22
N VAL A 62 10.24 -4.86 -3.60
CA VAL A 62 10.72 -3.65 -2.94
C VAL A 62 9.56 -2.71 -2.75
N VAL A 63 9.46 -2.08 -1.58
CA VAL A 63 8.46 -1.06 -1.30
C VAL A 63 9.17 0.28 -1.21
N VAL A 64 8.61 1.28 -1.88
CA VAL A 64 9.15 2.64 -1.86
C VAL A 64 8.04 3.66 -1.63
N VAL A 65 8.43 4.85 -1.20
CA VAL A 65 7.54 6.01 -1.21
C VAL A 65 7.73 6.75 -2.52
N ARG A 66 6.63 6.98 -3.23
CA ARG A 66 6.59 7.85 -4.41
C ARG A 66 5.80 9.09 -4.14
N GLU A 67 6.20 10.15 -4.82
CA GLU A 67 5.53 11.44 -4.88
C GLU A 67 5.49 11.88 -6.36
N ASP A 68 4.67 11.17 -7.15
CA ASP A 68 4.54 11.46 -8.58
C ASP A 68 3.77 12.78 -8.82
N THR A 69 2.97 13.21 -7.85
CA THR A 69 2.32 14.52 -7.79
C THR A 69 2.72 15.22 -6.50
N PRO A 70 3.13 16.51 -6.52
CA PRO A 70 3.57 17.22 -5.33
C PRO A 70 2.54 17.15 -4.19
N GLY A 71 3.01 16.75 -3.00
CA GLY A 71 2.20 16.55 -1.81
C GLY A 71 1.52 15.18 -1.70
N ASP A 72 1.43 14.40 -2.78
CA ASP A 72 0.83 13.07 -2.78
C ASP A 72 1.87 11.96 -2.59
N ARG A 73 2.35 11.83 -1.35
CA ARG A 73 3.22 10.72 -0.97
C ARG A 73 2.42 9.45 -0.73
N ARG A 74 2.76 8.39 -1.46
CA ARG A 74 2.10 7.08 -1.41
C ARG A 74 3.10 5.92 -1.41
N LEU A 75 2.68 4.81 -0.80
CA LEU A 75 3.44 3.56 -0.82
C LEU A 75 3.18 2.81 -2.13
N VAL A 76 4.25 2.41 -2.80
CA VAL A 76 4.19 1.59 -4.02
C VAL A 76 5.05 0.35 -3.81
N ALA A 77 4.47 -0.82 -4.05
CA ALA A 77 5.17 -2.09 -4.01
C ALA A 77 5.50 -2.55 -5.44
N TYR A 78 6.77 -2.80 -5.69
CA TYR A 78 7.25 -3.38 -6.95
C TYR A 78 7.49 -4.86 -6.72
N LEU A 79 6.90 -5.69 -7.58
CA LEU A 79 6.87 -7.14 -7.38
C LEU A 79 7.47 -7.84 -8.59
N VAL A 80 8.39 -8.77 -8.33
CA VAL A 80 8.84 -9.74 -9.32
C VAL A 80 8.12 -11.04 -9.03
N ALA A 81 7.38 -11.56 -10.00
CA ALA A 81 6.57 -12.75 -9.80
C ALA A 81 7.42 -14.03 -9.70
N ALA A 82 6.93 -15.00 -8.92
CA ALA A 82 7.37 -16.39 -8.93
C ALA A 82 6.50 -17.26 -9.86
N GLY A 83 5.39 -16.72 -10.36
CA GLY A 83 4.38 -17.39 -11.18
C GLY A 83 3.27 -16.41 -11.58
N LYS A 84 2.01 -16.87 -11.65
CA LYS A 84 0.88 -15.97 -11.88
C LYS A 84 0.59 -15.16 -10.60
N THR A 85 0.74 -13.84 -10.67
CA THR A 85 0.47 -12.95 -9.55
C THR A 85 -1.03 -12.65 -9.44
N ASP A 86 -1.59 -12.86 -8.25
CA ASP A 86 -2.94 -12.41 -7.88
C ASP A 86 -2.80 -11.18 -6.96
N LEU A 87 -2.85 -9.99 -7.57
CA LEU A 87 -2.70 -8.72 -6.84
C LEU A 87 -3.80 -8.51 -5.78
N PRO A 88 -5.09 -8.78 -6.07
CA PRO A 88 -6.13 -8.79 -5.04
C PRO A 88 -5.79 -9.67 -3.84
N ALA A 89 -5.35 -10.91 -4.05
CA ALA A 89 -5.00 -11.82 -2.96
C ALA A 89 -3.80 -11.33 -2.14
N ILE A 90 -2.79 -10.76 -2.79
CA ILE A 90 -1.64 -10.15 -2.11
C ILE A 90 -2.09 -8.97 -1.24
N ARG A 91 -2.92 -8.07 -1.80
CA ARG A 91 -3.45 -6.91 -1.07
C ARG A 91 -4.25 -7.35 0.16
N ALA A 92 -5.11 -8.36 0.01
CA ALA A 92 -5.88 -8.92 1.11
C ALA A 92 -4.97 -9.46 2.22
N ARG A 93 -3.91 -10.20 1.86
CA ARG A 93 -2.93 -10.71 2.84
C ARG A 93 -2.21 -9.59 3.59
N LEU A 94 -1.86 -8.50 2.91
CA LEU A 94 -1.26 -7.33 3.57
C LEU A 94 -2.26 -6.64 4.50
N ALA A 95 -3.52 -6.49 4.08
CA ALA A 95 -4.56 -5.86 4.89
C ALA A 95 -4.91 -6.66 6.16
N GLU A 96 -4.73 -7.99 6.14
CA GLU A 96 -4.89 -8.84 7.32
C GLU A 96 -3.71 -8.75 8.29
N ALA A 97 -2.50 -8.59 7.77
CA ALA A 97 -1.27 -8.64 8.56
C ALA A 97 -0.79 -7.27 9.04
N LEU A 98 -1.18 -6.19 8.37
CA LEU A 98 -0.63 -4.84 8.57
C LEU A 98 -1.72 -3.82 8.84
N PRO A 99 -1.42 -2.74 9.58
CA PRO A 99 -2.29 -1.59 9.63
C PRO A 99 -2.58 -1.01 8.24
N ALA A 100 -3.81 -0.54 8.03
CA ALA A 100 -4.30 0.07 6.79
C ALA A 100 -3.34 1.09 6.13
N TYR A 101 -2.66 1.91 6.92
CA TYR A 101 -1.74 2.94 6.40
C TYR A 101 -0.40 2.37 5.89
N MET A 102 -0.09 1.11 6.18
CA MET A 102 1.10 0.39 5.68
C MET A 102 0.82 -0.41 4.41
N VAL A 103 -0.45 -0.61 4.03
CA VAL A 103 -0.80 -1.33 2.80
C VAL A 103 -0.48 -0.44 1.59
N PRO A 104 0.37 -0.89 0.65
CA PRO A 104 0.69 -0.14 -0.57
C PRO A 104 -0.57 0.22 -1.37
N SER A 105 -0.63 1.45 -1.88
CA SER A 105 -1.75 1.85 -2.73
C SER A 105 -1.63 1.20 -4.11
N ALA A 106 -0.42 1.08 -4.65
CA ALA A 106 -0.19 0.48 -5.96
C ALA A 106 0.79 -0.70 -5.88
N PHE A 107 0.54 -1.70 -6.73
CA PHE A 107 1.42 -2.84 -6.95
C PHE A 107 1.84 -2.87 -8.42
N VAL A 108 3.14 -2.84 -8.68
CA VAL A 108 3.69 -2.78 -10.03
C VAL A 108 4.47 -4.06 -10.31
N PRO A 109 3.94 -4.97 -11.14
CA PRO A 109 4.68 -6.14 -11.58
C PRO A 109 5.88 -5.74 -12.45
N LEU A 110 7.02 -6.38 -12.23
CA LEU A 110 8.25 -6.22 -13.00
C LEU A 110 8.82 -7.59 -13.38
N ASP A 111 9.50 -7.66 -14.52
CA ASP A 111 10.25 -8.86 -14.91
C ASP A 111 11.48 -9.08 -14.00
N ALA A 112 12.13 -7.98 -13.60
CA ALA A 112 13.24 -7.95 -12.65
C ALA A 112 13.32 -6.58 -11.96
N LEU A 113 13.90 -6.55 -10.76
CA LEU A 113 14.20 -5.28 -10.08
C LEU A 113 15.36 -4.58 -10.78
N PRO A 114 15.25 -3.27 -11.10
CA PRO A 114 16.38 -2.52 -11.63
C PRO A 114 17.46 -2.40 -10.55
N LEU A 115 18.71 -2.64 -10.93
CA LEU A 115 19.85 -2.59 -10.03
C LEU A 115 20.84 -1.52 -10.49
N THR A 116 21.43 -0.81 -9.52
CA THR A 116 22.60 0.04 -9.69
C THR A 116 23.83 -0.81 -10.04
N ALA A 117 24.92 -0.17 -10.48
CA ALA A 117 26.21 -0.84 -10.73
C ALA A 117 26.76 -1.62 -9.51
N ASN A 118 26.32 -1.27 -8.30
CA ASN A 118 26.71 -1.94 -7.05
C ASN A 118 25.76 -3.07 -6.64
N GLY A 119 24.81 -3.47 -7.49
CA GLY A 119 23.84 -4.54 -7.22
C GLY A 119 22.72 -4.18 -6.24
N LYS A 120 22.60 -2.91 -5.84
CA LYS A 120 21.46 -2.41 -5.03
C LYS A 120 20.30 -2.03 -5.93
N VAL A 121 19.06 -2.11 -5.44
CA VAL A 121 17.88 -1.61 -6.16
C VAL A 121 18.06 -0.14 -6.54
N ASP A 122 17.87 0.17 -7.81
CA ASP A 122 17.85 1.54 -8.33
C ASP A 122 16.44 2.10 -8.26
N GLY A 123 16.16 2.83 -7.17
CA GLY A 123 14.86 3.46 -6.96
C GLY A 123 14.48 4.49 -8.01
N ALA A 124 15.45 5.11 -8.69
CA ALA A 124 15.20 6.11 -9.72
C ALA A 124 14.75 5.47 -11.05
N ALA A 125 15.16 4.23 -11.30
CA ALA A 125 14.77 3.45 -12.47
C ALA A 125 13.41 2.75 -12.32
N LEU A 126 12.78 2.81 -11.14
CA LEU A 126 11.47 2.21 -10.92
C LEU A 126 10.39 2.98 -11.69
N PRO A 127 9.55 2.31 -12.51
CA PRO A 127 8.52 2.98 -13.29
C PRO A 127 7.41 3.52 -12.39
N ALA A 128 6.80 4.64 -12.77
CA ALA A 128 5.62 5.13 -12.05
C ALA A 128 4.49 4.10 -12.13
N PRO A 129 3.71 3.88 -11.04
CA PRO A 129 2.49 3.11 -11.14
C PRO A 129 1.58 3.82 -12.14
N GLN A 130 0.99 3.06 -13.05
CA GLN A 130 0.07 3.59 -14.06
C GLN A 130 -1.18 4.09 -13.33
N GLY A 131 -1.23 5.40 -13.05
CA GLY A 131 -2.43 6.07 -12.58
C GLY A 131 -3.24 6.51 -13.80
N ALA A 132 -4.38 5.89 -14.03
CA ALA A 132 -5.26 6.22 -15.14
C ALA A 132 -6.03 7.50 -14.84
N LEU A 133 -5.35 8.65 -14.86
CA LEU A 133 -6.01 9.95 -14.95
C LEU A 133 -5.51 10.67 -16.21
N ALA A 134 -5.90 10.11 -17.35
CA ALA A 134 -5.84 10.77 -18.64
C ALA A 134 -6.96 10.24 -19.54
N GLY A 135 -8.20 10.70 -19.32
CA GLY A 135 -9.26 10.79 -20.33
C GLY A 135 -9.55 9.54 -21.19
N GLY A 136 -9.38 8.34 -20.64
CA GLY A 136 -9.66 7.09 -21.36
C GLY A 136 -11.15 6.78 -21.40
N GLU A 137 -11.65 6.41 -22.57
CA GLU A 137 -13.03 5.95 -22.77
C GLU A 137 -13.42 4.86 -21.75
N ARG A 138 -14.60 5.06 -21.14
CA ARG A 138 -15.19 4.23 -20.08
C ARG A 138 -15.19 2.75 -20.46
N ARG A 139 -14.45 1.92 -19.72
CA ARG A 139 -14.43 0.45 -19.88
C ARG A 139 -15.25 -0.31 -18.84
N GLY A 140 -15.64 0.31 -17.73
CA GLY A 140 -16.41 -0.34 -16.66
C GLY A 140 -17.93 -0.30 -16.90
N ALA A 141 -18.64 -1.35 -16.48
CA ALA A 141 -20.10 -1.33 -16.43
C ALA A 141 -20.60 -0.31 -15.40
N LEU A 142 -21.80 0.23 -15.58
CA LEU A 142 -22.37 1.20 -14.64
C LEU A 142 -22.78 0.54 -13.32
N PRO A 143 -22.76 1.30 -12.20
CA PRO A 143 -23.35 0.88 -10.93
C PRO A 143 -24.81 0.40 -11.10
N ALA A 144 -25.07 -0.85 -10.75
CA ALA A 144 -26.34 -1.53 -10.97
C ALA A 144 -27.29 -1.46 -9.77
N THR A 145 -26.77 -1.51 -8.54
CA THR A 145 -27.56 -1.48 -7.30
C THR A 145 -27.59 -0.09 -6.66
N ASP A 146 -28.50 0.14 -5.71
CA ASP A 146 -28.55 1.39 -4.95
C ASP A 146 -27.28 1.56 -4.09
N THR A 147 -26.79 0.49 -3.48
CA THR A 147 -25.53 0.48 -2.73
C THR A 147 -24.34 0.82 -3.63
N GLU A 148 -24.26 0.23 -4.82
CA GLU A 148 -23.21 0.55 -5.82
C GLU A 148 -23.29 2.03 -6.25
N ARG A 149 -24.49 2.57 -6.53
CA ARG A 149 -24.68 3.98 -6.91
C ARG A 149 -24.27 4.94 -5.80
N MET A 150 -24.67 4.64 -4.57
CA MET A 150 -24.31 5.44 -3.39
C MET A 150 -22.80 5.46 -3.19
N LEU A 151 -22.14 4.30 -3.29
CA LEU A 151 -20.71 4.18 -3.11
C LEU A 151 -19.92 4.87 -4.23
N ALA A 152 -20.32 4.67 -5.49
CA ALA A 152 -19.74 5.37 -6.64
C ALA A 152 -19.83 6.89 -6.47
N GLY A 153 -20.93 7.40 -5.92
CA GLY A 153 -21.08 8.81 -5.58
C GLY A 153 -20.08 9.30 -4.51
N ILE A 154 -19.87 8.54 -3.43
CA ILE A 154 -18.84 8.87 -2.42
C ILE A 154 -17.46 8.91 -3.07
N TRP A 155 -17.13 7.90 -3.86
CA TRP A 155 -15.83 7.81 -4.50
C TRP A 155 -15.62 8.97 -5.47
N ALA A 156 -16.64 9.36 -6.23
CA ALA A 156 -16.57 10.49 -7.16
C ALA A 156 -16.23 11.79 -6.42
N GLU A 157 -16.91 12.05 -5.30
CA GLU A 157 -16.64 13.21 -4.43
C GLU A 157 -15.22 13.17 -3.85
N VAL A 158 -14.76 12.00 -3.39
CA VAL A 158 -13.47 11.85 -2.71
C VAL A 158 -12.29 11.88 -3.69
N LEU A 159 -12.41 11.20 -4.82
CA LEU A 159 -11.37 11.10 -5.86
C LEU A 159 -11.36 12.32 -6.79
N GLY A 160 -12.44 13.11 -6.81
CA GLY A 160 -12.61 14.19 -7.78
C GLY A 160 -12.77 13.65 -9.21
N ALA A 161 -13.39 12.48 -9.36
CA ALA A 161 -13.56 11.77 -10.62
C ALA A 161 -15.06 11.65 -10.97
N GLU A 162 -15.39 11.73 -12.25
CA GLU A 162 -16.77 11.56 -12.74
C GLU A 162 -16.98 10.18 -13.34
N GLY A 163 -18.19 9.62 -13.15
CA GLY A 163 -18.62 8.42 -13.86
C GLY A 163 -17.90 7.14 -13.46
N ILE A 164 -17.69 6.93 -12.16
CA ILE A 164 -17.08 5.71 -11.59
C ILE A 164 -17.97 4.50 -11.91
N GLY A 165 -17.37 3.54 -12.60
CA GLY A 165 -17.95 2.24 -12.93
C GLY A 165 -17.94 1.27 -11.75
N ARG A 166 -18.77 0.23 -11.84
CA ARG A 166 -18.89 -0.78 -10.78
C ARG A 166 -17.61 -1.59 -10.57
N ASP A 167 -16.82 -1.79 -11.63
CA ASP A 167 -15.63 -2.63 -11.63
C ASP A 167 -14.33 -1.81 -11.59
N ASP A 168 -14.44 -0.48 -11.49
CA ASP A 168 -13.26 0.39 -11.38
C ASP A 168 -12.58 0.17 -10.03
N ASP A 169 -11.26 0.03 -10.04
CA ASP A 169 -10.45 -0.15 -8.83
C ASP A 169 -10.12 1.22 -8.21
N PHE A 170 -10.40 1.38 -6.92
CA PHE A 170 -10.18 2.60 -6.15
C PHE A 170 -8.76 3.14 -6.30
N PHE A 171 -7.77 2.25 -6.22
CA PHE A 171 -6.36 2.61 -6.22
C PHE A 171 -5.83 2.87 -7.63
N GLU A 172 -6.36 2.17 -8.64
CA GLU A 172 -6.06 2.45 -10.05
C GLU A 172 -6.59 3.82 -10.48
N LEU A 173 -7.72 4.26 -9.90
CA LEU A 173 -8.28 5.61 -10.04
C LEU A 173 -7.48 6.69 -9.26
N GLY A 174 -6.32 6.35 -8.69
CA GLY A 174 -5.48 7.26 -7.92
C GLY A 174 -5.83 7.33 -6.43
N GLY A 175 -6.76 6.50 -5.96
CA GLY A 175 -7.06 6.35 -4.55
C GLY A 175 -5.86 5.86 -3.73
N HIS A 176 -5.84 6.25 -2.47
CA HIS A 176 -4.82 5.84 -1.51
C HIS A 176 -5.39 5.85 -0.09
N SER A 177 -4.66 5.35 0.90
CA SER A 177 -5.18 5.14 2.28
C SER A 177 -5.90 6.34 2.88
N LEU A 178 -5.40 7.57 2.71
CA LEU A 178 -6.08 8.77 3.23
C LEU A 178 -7.42 9.06 2.53
N LEU A 179 -7.53 8.86 1.23
CA LEU A 179 -8.80 9.00 0.50
C LEU A 179 -9.75 7.89 0.93
N LEU A 180 -9.25 6.67 1.12
CA LEU A 180 -10.08 5.56 1.61
C LEU A 180 -10.58 5.82 3.05
N VAL A 181 -9.81 6.48 3.90
CA VAL A 181 -10.27 6.96 5.22
C VAL A 181 -11.40 7.98 5.09
N LYS A 182 -11.34 8.89 4.09
CA LYS A 182 -12.47 9.80 3.81
C LYS A 182 -13.70 9.04 3.34
N VAL A 183 -13.54 8.05 2.45
CA VAL A 183 -14.63 7.15 2.01
C VAL A 183 -15.24 6.43 3.21
N HIS A 184 -14.42 5.83 4.08
CA HIS A 184 -14.84 5.16 5.30
C HIS A 184 -15.66 6.07 6.21
N SER A 185 -15.18 7.30 6.46
CA SER A 185 -15.91 8.27 7.26
C SER A 185 -17.25 8.67 6.62
N ALA A 186 -17.32 8.81 5.30
CA ALA A 186 -18.55 9.15 4.59
C ALA A 186 -19.56 7.98 4.64
N LEU A 187 -19.10 6.74 4.46
CA LEU A 187 -19.90 5.53 4.60
C LEU A 187 -20.47 5.38 6.00
N ARG A 188 -19.65 5.59 7.03
CA ARG A 188 -20.10 5.52 8.43
C ARG A 188 -21.22 6.52 8.71
N THR A 189 -21.12 7.74 8.20
CA THR A 189 -22.16 8.77 8.34
C THR A 189 -23.46 8.37 7.63
N ARG A 190 -23.39 7.75 6.45
CA ARG A 190 -24.57 7.36 5.66
C ARG A 190 -25.24 6.08 6.17
N LEU A 191 -24.46 5.10 6.62
CA LEU A 191 -24.96 3.78 7.03
C LEU A 191 -25.26 3.68 8.53
N GLY A 192 -24.75 4.60 9.34
CA GLY A 192 -25.01 4.65 10.79
C GLY A 192 -24.25 3.60 11.61
N HIS A 193 -23.39 2.80 11.00
CA HIS A 193 -22.57 1.79 11.68
C HIS A 193 -21.13 1.79 11.18
N ASP A 194 -20.20 1.28 11.99
CA ASP A 194 -18.80 1.19 11.60
C ASP A 194 -18.54 0.01 10.65
N LEU A 195 -17.52 0.17 9.81
CA LEU A 195 -17.04 -0.84 8.86
C LEU A 195 -15.57 -1.14 9.17
N PRO A 196 -15.14 -2.40 9.18
CA PRO A 196 -13.72 -2.70 9.35
C PRO A 196 -12.94 -2.12 8.18
N MET A 197 -11.97 -1.25 8.47
CA MET A 197 -11.15 -0.60 7.44
C MET A 197 -10.44 -1.62 6.54
N ALA A 198 -10.03 -2.76 7.12
CA ALA A 198 -9.41 -3.87 6.39
C ALA A 198 -10.26 -4.36 5.21
N GLU A 199 -11.59 -4.33 5.34
CA GLU A 199 -12.52 -4.80 4.29
C GLU A 199 -12.60 -3.81 3.13
N LEU A 200 -12.46 -2.50 3.39
CA LEU A 200 -12.33 -1.51 2.31
C LEU A 200 -11.00 -1.62 1.56
N PHE A 201 -9.94 -2.11 2.21
CA PHE A 201 -8.68 -2.42 1.53
C PHE A 201 -8.73 -3.74 0.77
N ARG A 202 -9.50 -4.72 1.26
CA ARG A 202 -9.69 -6.01 0.60
C ARG A 202 -10.56 -5.89 -0.65
N HIS A 203 -11.66 -5.16 -0.54
CA HIS A 203 -12.61 -4.93 -1.63
C HIS A 203 -12.27 -3.62 -2.32
N THR A 204 -11.63 -3.69 -3.48
CA THR A 204 -11.08 -2.51 -4.14
C THR A 204 -11.95 -1.95 -5.26
N THR A 205 -13.06 -2.60 -5.61
CA THR A 205 -14.03 -2.12 -6.60
C THR A 205 -15.34 -1.72 -5.95
N VAL A 206 -16.13 -0.88 -6.62
CA VAL A 206 -17.46 -0.48 -6.15
C VAL A 206 -18.37 -1.69 -5.96
N ALA A 207 -18.39 -2.62 -6.91
CA ALA A 207 -19.18 -3.85 -6.84
C ALA A 207 -18.77 -4.74 -5.66
N ALA A 208 -17.46 -4.90 -5.43
CA ALA A 208 -16.97 -5.74 -4.35
C ALA A 208 -17.27 -5.14 -2.97
N GLN A 209 -17.10 -3.82 -2.82
CA GLN A 209 -17.44 -3.13 -1.57
C GLN A 209 -18.95 -3.14 -1.33
N ALA A 210 -19.76 -2.86 -2.36
CA ALA A 210 -21.21 -2.93 -2.23
C ALA A 210 -21.68 -4.33 -1.82
N ALA A 211 -21.14 -5.38 -2.46
CA ALA A 211 -21.44 -6.76 -2.09
C ALA A 211 -21.07 -7.09 -0.64
N TYR A 212 -19.97 -6.53 -0.11
CA TYR A 212 -19.63 -6.66 1.32
C TYR A 212 -20.61 -5.90 2.22
N LEU A 213 -21.03 -4.69 1.81
CA LEU A 213 -21.99 -3.87 2.57
C LEU A 213 -23.38 -4.51 2.64
N ASP A 214 -23.79 -5.19 1.58
CA ASP A 214 -25.10 -5.83 1.47
C ASP A 214 -25.16 -7.20 2.18
N GLN A 215 -24.03 -7.72 2.69
CA GLN A 215 -24.04 -8.98 3.45
C GLN A 215 -24.83 -8.82 4.76
N PRO A 216 -25.65 -9.83 5.13
CA PRO A 216 -26.30 -9.83 6.43
C PRO A 216 -25.23 -9.79 7.51
N ARG A 217 -25.24 -8.76 8.35
CA ARG A 217 -24.36 -8.71 9.51
C ARG A 217 -24.81 -9.80 10.48
N GLU A 218 -23.97 -10.79 10.72
CA GLU A 218 -24.11 -11.61 11.92
C GLU A 218 -23.98 -10.65 13.11
N GLU A 219 -25.10 -10.41 13.80
CA GLU A 219 -25.10 -9.75 15.09
C GLU A 219 -24.21 -10.57 16.01
N LEU A 220 -22.97 -10.11 16.21
CA LEU A 220 -22.14 -10.52 17.34
C LEU A 220 -22.88 -10.09 18.60
N THR A 221 -23.76 -10.97 19.06
CA THR A 221 -24.37 -10.93 20.38
C THR A 221 -23.22 -11.11 21.37
N LEU A 222 -22.83 -10.04 22.04
CA LEU A 222 -22.07 -10.09 23.29
C LEU A 222 -23.05 -10.21 24.46
#